data_AF-A0A7C6G0H9-F1
#
_entry.id   AF-A0A7C6G0H9-F1
#
_cell.length_a   1.000
_cell.length_b   1.000
_cell.length_c   1.000
_cell.angle_alpha   90.00
_cell.angle_beta   90.00
_cell.angle_gamma   90.00
#
_symmetry.space_group_name_H-M   'P 1'
#
loop_
_entity.id
_entity.type
_entity.pdbx_description
1 polymer ?
#
loop_
_entity_poly.entity_id
_entity_poly.type
_entity_poly.pdbx_seq_one_letter_code
_entity_poly.pdbx_strand_id
1 'polypeptide(L)'
;MKKTFTINLNNIVFHIDDDAYELLQSYLAEVGNHLKSESEKADIMNDIEARIAELFTERMDRQKNVITIEDVDAIITIMGKPSQFVDTDEEESSYSSESASADNEQAKTGSKKYYRDVDNRLLGGVASGLAAYLNWDIALVRVIFLVLAFITSGTFVLIYLLMWIIVPKAVTAAQKLEMKGEDVNIETIKNIIVDAKEYVESDKFKESANSIGNRFVEILTTLVKVVLTFVGAVVGIVGVIAVVALIIGLIIFLLEPEAIAALFPEFFAVFGSTSPDKVILFVISLVLIIGTPVFALIYWSLNTISKDRKNKYHTGLWISLGLWLVGIILFVATGAGTLRKLIKHQIDEHGTIWFWDNDMVKSRKWDETTADFLTQEREVPAFHAIEVSSAINVELRNQVEQSLSVRTLVDYQENIKTEVVNGVLKIYSSNTLIRPSVKVQIGLDSIAYLKVSGASKVAFLDNFNVKKLNIDISGASKTELKLNSAQKLDVKVSGASKLEAQGVADTLLLNSTGASKVDADDLRTKVSVVDLSGASSADVHTTEEFQGSVSGASRIEVSGNPAKRSNSTSGGSSIRYDD
;
A
#
# COMPACT_ATOMS: atom_id res chain seq x y z
N MET A 1 60.88 -16.86 53.40
CA MET A 1 59.42 -17.13 53.34
C MET A 1 58.73 -15.87 53.81
N LYS A 2 57.82 -15.30 53.01
CA LYS A 2 57.00 -14.16 53.43
C LYS A 2 56.00 -14.64 54.48
N LYS A 3 55.67 -13.80 55.45
CA LYS A 3 54.61 -14.09 56.42
C LYS A 3 53.28 -13.94 55.71
N THR A 4 52.35 -14.85 55.96
CA THR A 4 51.00 -14.82 55.37
C THR A 4 49.96 -14.59 56.47
N PHE A 5 49.05 -13.66 56.25
CA PHE A 5 47.90 -13.39 57.10
C PHE A 5 46.63 -14.02 56.50
N THR A 6 45.66 -14.31 57.36
CA THR A 6 44.34 -14.76 56.93
C THR A 6 43.36 -13.61 57.14
N ILE A 7 42.71 -13.17 56.06
CA ILE A 7 41.73 -12.08 56.08
C ILE A 7 40.36 -12.62 55.68
N ASN A 8 39.31 -11.95 56.16
CA ASN A 8 37.93 -12.19 55.75
C ASN A 8 37.43 -10.94 55.02
N LEU A 9 37.06 -11.10 53.75
CA LEU A 9 36.45 -10.05 52.93
C LEU A 9 35.08 -10.55 52.48
N ASN A 10 34.02 -9.87 52.91
CA ASN A 10 32.63 -10.22 52.58
C ASN A 10 32.30 -11.73 52.76
N ASN A 11 32.62 -12.30 53.93
CA ASN A 11 32.45 -13.72 54.28
C ASN A 11 33.29 -14.74 53.47
N ILE A 12 34.32 -14.29 52.75
CA ILE A 12 35.27 -15.16 52.04
C ILE A 12 36.65 -15.05 52.70
N VAL A 13 37.26 -16.20 53.00
CA VAL A 13 38.56 -16.28 53.67
C VAL A 13 39.68 -16.36 52.64
N PHE A 14 40.65 -15.43 52.75
CA PHE A 14 41.82 -15.35 51.88
C PHE A 14 43.12 -15.43 52.68
N HIS A 15 44.16 -16.02 52.07
CA HIS A 15 45.54 -15.94 52.57
C HIS A 15 46.31 -14.90 51.76
N ILE A 16 46.93 -13.94 52.44
CA ILE A 16 47.59 -12.77 51.83
C ILE A 16 48.98 -12.57 52.40
N ASP A 17 49.96 -12.18 51.59
CA ASP A 17 51.30 -11.81 52.06
C ASP A 17 51.26 -10.56 52.96
N ASP A 18 52.21 -10.43 53.90
CA ASP A 18 52.36 -9.31 54.84
C ASP A 18 52.34 -7.92 54.15
N ASP A 19 53.11 -7.78 53.07
CA ASP A 19 53.22 -6.54 52.29
C ASP A 19 51.94 -6.23 51.48
N ALA A 20 51.28 -7.27 50.97
CA ALA A 20 49.99 -7.16 50.29
C ALA A 20 48.85 -6.78 51.26
N TYR A 21 48.90 -7.30 52.49
CA TYR A 21 47.94 -7.00 53.55
C TYR A 21 47.99 -5.53 53.97
N GLU A 22 49.20 -5.01 54.22
CA GLU A 22 49.39 -3.59 54.58
C GLU A 22 48.86 -2.66 53.48
N LEU A 23 49.15 -2.97 52.21
CA LEU A 23 48.68 -2.18 51.07
C LEU A 23 47.15 -2.17 50.96
N LEU A 24 46.50 -3.33 51.10
CA LEU A 24 45.05 -3.45 51.04
C LEU A 24 44.36 -2.70 52.20
N GLN A 25 44.89 -2.82 53.42
CA GLN A 25 44.39 -2.09 54.58
C GLN A 25 44.52 -0.57 54.42
N SER A 26 45.66 -0.10 53.91
CA SER A 26 45.87 1.32 53.62
C SER A 26 44.85 1.83 52.61
N TYR A 27 44.60 1.05 51.55
CA TYR A 27 43.61 1.38 50.53
C TYR A 27 42.19 1.47 51.10
N LEU A 28 41.73 0.44 51.83
CA LEU A 28 40.38 0.43 52.42
C LEU A 28 40.20 1.57 53.44
N ALA A 29 41.24 1.89 54.22
CA ALA A 29 41.23 3.01 55.15
C ALA A 29 41.14 4.37 54.43
N GLU A 30 41.88 4.56 53.34
CA GLU A 30 41.82 5.79 52.53
C GLU A 30 40.45 5.99 51.89
N VAL A 31 39.88 4.92 51.31
CA VAL A 31 38.52 4.92 50.75
C VAL A 31 37.49 5.29 51.82
N GLY A 32 37.53 4.63 52.97
CA GLY A 32 36.58 4.89 54.07
C GLY A 32 36.72 6.28 54.68
N ASN A 33 37.89 6.92 54.62
CA ASN A 33 38.10 8.30 55.10
C ASN A 33 37.60 9.36 54.12
N HIS A 34 37.39 9.00 52.84
CA HIS A 34 36.88 9.91 51.83
C HIS A 34 35.34 10.00 51.80
N LEU A 35 34.65 9.09 52.50
CA LEU A 35 33.19 9.05 52.58
C LEU A 35 32.70 9.98 53.71
N LYS A 36 31.88 10.98 53.35
CA LYS A 36 31.45 12.07 54.25
C LYS A 36 30.39 11.66 55.29
N SER A 37 29.62 10.60 55.06
CA SER A 37 28.48 10.19 55.91
C SER A 37 28.72 8.83 56.57
N GLU A 38 28.60 8.77 57.91
CA GLU A 38 28.79 7.52 58.69
C GLU A 38 27.81 6.41 58.32
N SER A 39 26.57 6.73 57.89
CA SER A 39 25.62 5.69 57.47
C SER A 39 25.89 5.17 56.05
N GLU A 40 26.36 6.02 55.13
CA GLU A 40 26.73 5.60 53.77
C GLU A 40 28.07 4.88 53.74
N LYS A 41 28.96 5.21 54.67
CA LYS A 41 30.28 4.60 54.80
C LYS A 41 30.20 3.08 55.01
N ALA A 42 29.26 2.61 55.82
CA ALA A 42 29.12 1.17 56.07
C ALA A 42 28.64 0.42 54.81
N ASP A 43 27.64 0.96 54.11
CA ASP A 43 27.06 0.32 52.92
C ASP A 43 28.03 0.34 51.73
N ILE A 44 28.68 1.48 51.48
CA ILE A 44 29.66 1.63 50.38
C ILE A 44 30.91 0.79 50.64
N MET A 45 31.40 0.72 51.89
CA MET A 45 32.55 -0.12 52.21
C MET A 45 32.22 -1.61 52.05
N ASN A 46 31.01 -2.04 52.41
CA ASN A 46 30.58 -3.42 52.18
C ASN A 46 30.56 -3.76 50.68
N ASP A 47 30.06 -2.86 49.83
CA ASP A 47 30.04 -3.07 48.37
C ASP A 47 31.46 -3.10 47.77
N ILE A 48 32.36 -2.26 48.27
CA ILE A 48 33.77 -2.22 47.84
C ILE A 48 34.51 -3.49 48.27
N GLU A 49 34.33 -3.94 49.51
CA GLU A 49 34.89 -5.20 50.00
C GLU A 49 34.34 -6.41 49.24
N ALA A 50 33.04 -6.41 48.93
CA ALA A 50 32.41 -7.46 48.12
C ALA A 50 33.01 -7.54 46.72
N ARG A 51 33.24 -6.39 46.07
CA ARG A 51 33.87 -6.35 44.74
C ARG A 51 35.32 -6.80 44.76
N ILE A 52 36.07 -6.42 45.79
CA ILE A 52 37.47 -6.86 45.98
C ILE A 52 37.53 -8.38 46.18
N ALA A 53 36.63 -8.95 46.99
CA ALA A 53 36.54 -10.39 47.20
C ALA A 53 36.22 -11.16 45.91
N GLU A 54 35.35 -10.61 45.05
CA GLU A 54 35.04 -11.16 43.73
C GLU A 54 36.30 -11.20 42.83
N LEU A 55 37.03 -10.08 42.76
CA LEU A 55 38.25 -9.96 41.96
C LEU A 55 39.38 -10.88 42.44
N PHE A 56 39.54 -11.07 43.75
CA PHE A 56 40.49 -12.04 44.30
C PHE A 56 40.09 -13.47 43.95
N THR A 57 38.80 -13.81 44.05
CA THR A 57 38.30 -15.15 43.72
C THR A 57 38.54 -15.50 42.25
N GLU A 58 38.30 -14.56 41.33
CA GLU A 58 38.54 -14.76 39.89
C GLU A 58 40.02 -15.03 39.57
N ARG A 59 40.95 -14.41 40.32
CA ARG A 59 42.39 -14.56 40.10
C ARG A 59 43.00 -15.78 40.79
N MET A 60 42.37 -16.29 41.85
CA MET A 60 42.86 -17.46 42.60
C MET A 60 42.64 -18.80 41.89
N ASP A 61 41.74 -18.87 40.89
CA ASP A 61 41.45 -20.09 40.12
C ASP A 61 42.66 -20.62 39.29
N ARG A 62 43.78 -19.88 39.28
CA ARG A 62 45.03 -20.24 38.58
C ARG A 62 46.13 -20.68 39.55
N GLN A 63 45.99 -21.85 40.19
CA GLN A 63 47.05 -22.53 40.99
C GLN A 63 47.78 -21.69 42.07
N LYS A 64 47.27 -20.51 42.44
CA LYS A 64 47.85 -19.62 43.46
C LYS A 64 47.01 -19.69 44.75
N ASN A 65 47.62 -20.15 45.85
CA ASN A 65 46.95 -20.25 47.16
C ASN A 65 47.11 -19.00 48.04
N VAL A 66 47.93 -18.02 47.63
CA VAL A 66 48.24 -16.82 48.43
C VAL A 66 48.18 -15.58 47.53
N ILE A 67 47.54 -14.52 48.02
CA ILE A 67 47.46 -13.20 47.39
C ILE A 67 48.79 -12.48 47.56
N THR A 68 49.38 -12.07 46.44
CA THR A 68 50.66 -11.34 46.38
C THR A 68 50.43 -9.84 46.23
N ILE A 69 51.46 -9.03 46.48
CA ILE A 69 51.37 -7.56 46.37
C ILE A 69 51.00 -7.10 44.95
N GLU A 70 51.45 -7.84 43.92
CA GLU A 70 51.09 -7.58 42.53
C GLU A 70 49.59 -7.81 42.25
N ASP A 71 48.96 -8.74 42.98
CA ASP A 71 47.53 -9.01 42.84
C ASP A 71 46.69 -7.88 43.47
N VAL A 72 47.15 -7.30 44.59
CA VAL A 72 46.50 -6.15 45.25
C VAL A 72 46.63 -4.88 44.39
N ASP A 73 47.82 -4.59 43.87
CA ASP A 73 48.06 -3.40 43.03
C ASP A 73 47.24 -3.44 41.72
N ALA A 74 47.09 -4.63 41.13
CA ALA A 74 46.23 -4.84 39.98
C ALA A 74 44.75 -4.57 40.29
N ILE A 75 44.28 -4.91 41.50
CA ILE A 75 42.91 -4.63 41.94
C ILE A 75 42.73 -3.14 42.24
N ILE A 76 43.67 -2.49 42.93
CA ILE A 76 43.63 -1.04 43.18
C ILE A 76 43.57 -0.26 41.87
N THR A 77 44.29 -0.72 40.84
CA THR A 77 44.23 -0.13 39.49
C THR A 77 42.83 -0.24 38.86
N ILE A 78 42.13 -1.35 39.11
CA ILE A 78 40.76 -1.57 38.60
C ILE A 78 39.73 -0.77 39.40
N MET A 79 39.91 -0.65 40.72
CA MET A 79 38.98 0.04 41.63
C MET A 79 39.15 1.57 41.62
N GLY A 80 40.30 2.08 41.19
CA GLY A 80 40.60 3.51 41.13
C GLY A 80 41.25 4.05 42.40
N LYS A 81 41.94 5.20 42.28
CA LYS A 81 42.60 5.85 43.42
C LYS A 81 41.61 6.73 44.20
N PRO A 82 41.63 6.72 45.55
CA PRO A 82 40.71 7.49 46.39
C PRO A 82 40.68 9.00 46.12
N SER A 83 41.75 9.56 45.53
CA SER A 83 41.86 10.96 45.17
C SER A 83 41.00 11.40 43.97
N GLN A 84 40.31 10.48 43.28
CA GLN A 84 39.47 10.80 42.12
C GLN A 84 37.98 11.01 42.45
N PHE A 85 37.57 10.89 43.71
CA PHE A 85 36.18 11.03 44.16
C PHE A 85 35.76 12.47 44.52
N VAL A 86 36.37 13.49 43.92
CA VAL A 86 35.95 14.88 44.16
C VAL A 86 34.75 15.22 43.28
N ASP A 87 33.57 15.30 43.89
CA ASP A 87 32.40 16.00 43.37
C ASP A 87 32.70 17.49 43.21
N THR A 88 32.80 17.94 41.97
CA THR A 88 32.61 19.35 41.59
C THR A 88 31.13 19.66 41.53
N ASP A 89 30.59 20.20 42.61
CA ASP A 89 29.34 20.96 42.62
C ASP A 89 29.58 22.23 43.45
N GLU A 90 29.88 23.35 42.79
CA GLU A 90 29.44 24.70 43.21
C GLU A 90 29.84 25.77 42.16
N GLU A 91 28.81 26.55 41.78
CA GLU A 91 28.80 27.86 41.10
C GLU A 91 28.66 27.93 39.56
N GLU A 92 27.39 28.01 39.13
CA GLU A 92 26.94 28.67 37.90
C GLU A 92 26.89 30.21 38.04
N SER A 93 27.23 30.86 36.91
CA SER A 93 26.67 32.12 36.38
C SER A 93 27.29 33.48 36.79
N SER A 94 28.02 34.07 35.83
CA SER A 94 27.77 35.46 35.43
C SER A 94 28.26 35.70 33.99
N TYR A 95 27.40 36.33 33.19
CA TYR A 95 27.65 36.65 31.77
C TYR A 95 28.57 37.88 31.64
N SER A 96 29.55 37.80 30.74
CA SER A 96 29.85 38.93 29.84
C SER A 96 30.43 38.44 28.53
N SER A 97 29.89 39.01 27.45
CA SER A 97 30.31 38.86 26.06
C SER A 97 31.62 39.60 25.81
N GLU A 98 32.60 38.94 25.20
CA GLU A 98 33.57 39.63 24.33
C GLU A 98 34.18 38.68 23.29
N SER A 99 34.19 39.15 22.05
CA SER A 99 34.72 38.48 20.88
C SER A 99 36.22 38.76 20.73
N ALA A 100 37.08 37.74 20.66
CA ALA A 100 38.24 37.69 19.77
C ALA A 100 39.02 36.36 19.90
N SER A 101 39.06 35.63 18.79
CA SER A 101 40.22 34.92 18.21
C SER A 101 41.03 33.93 19.05
N ALA A 102 40.88 32.66 18.65
CA ALA A 102 41.92 31.63 18.47
C ALA A 102 42.93 31.42 19.61
N ASP A 103 42.72 30.35 20.39
CA ASP A 103 43.68 29.25 20.37
C ASP A 103 43.05 27.92 20.80
N ASN A 104 43.65 26.87 20.26
CA ASN A 104 43.13 25.54 20.04
C ASN A 104 43.40 24.66 21.27
N GLU A 105 42.44 24.52 22.17
CA GLU A 105 42.43 23.40 23.13
C GLU A 105 41.69 22.22 22.52
N GLN A 106 42.47 21.24 22.06
CA GLN A 106 42.02 19.95 21.57
C GLN A 106 41.31 19.18 22.69
N ALA A 107 40.00 19.41 22.84
CA ALA A 107 39.11 18.32 23.17
C ALA A 107 39.21 17.31 22.02
N LYS A 108 39.79 16.14 22.28
CA LYS A 108 39.71 14.99 21.38
C LYS A 108 38.24 14.58 21.27
N THR A 109 37.50 15.28 20.43
CA THR A 109 36.15 14.89 20.03
C THR A 109 36.31 13.73 19.06
N GLY A 110 35.76 12.56 19.40
CA GLY A 110 35.61 11.47 18.44
C GLY A 110 34.96 12.00 17.15
N SER A 111 35.51 11.65 15.98
CA SER A 111 34.99 12.13 14.71
C SER A 111 33.53 11.70 14.52
N LYS A 112 32.57 12.64 14.55
CA LYS A 112 31.16 12.34 14.25
C LYS A 112 31.05 11.77 12.84
N LYS A 113 30.44 10.60 12.72
CA LYS A 113 30.21 9.94 11.42
C LYS A 113 28.72 9.78 11.17
N TYR A 114 28.31 10.04 9.93
CA TYR A 114 26.92 9.89 9.54
C TYR A 114 26.58 8.41 9.29
N TYR A 115 25.67 7.88 10.08
CA TYR A 115 25.12 6.54 9.95
C TYR A 115 23.60 6.60 9.88
N ARG A 116 22.97 5.63 9.21
CA ARG A 116 21.52 5.44 9.30
C ARG A 116 21.18 4.64 10.55
N ASP A 117 20.24 5.15 11.34
CA ASP A 117 19.77 4.54 12.58
C ASP A 117 18.66 3.53 12.30
N VAL A 118 18.89 2.27 12.70
CA VAL A 118 18.00 1.13 12.43
C VAL A 118 16.94 0.96 13.51
N ASP A 119 17.18 1.44 14.73
CA ASP A 119 16.29 1.21 15.87
C ASP A 119 15.06 2.13 15.78
N ASN A 120 15.25 3.39 15.38
CA ASN A 120 14.17 4.38 15.19
C ASN A 120 13.69 4.50 13.72
N ARG A 121 13.66 3.37 12.99
CA ARG A 121 13.29 3.35 11.56
C ARG A 121 11.79 3.51 11.34
N LEU A 122 11.41 4.48 10.49
CA LEU A 122 10.08 4.55 9.86
C LEU A 122 10.16 4.25 8.36
N LEU A 123 11.21 4.75 7.69
CA LEU A 123 11.56 4.48 6.29
C LEU A 123 13.09 4.39 6.14
N GLY A 124 13.71 3.21 6.20
CA GLY A 124 15.15 3.04 5.90
C GLY A 124 16.17 3.61 6.92
N GLY A 125 15.76 4.46 7.86
CA GLY A 125 16.60 4.96 8.97
C GLY A 125 17.43 6.23 8.66
N VAL A 126 17.20 6.86 7.51
CA VAL A 126 17.98 8.02 7.04
C VAL A 126 17.62 9.28 7.83
N ALA A 127 16.33 9.57 8.03
CA ALA A 127 15.89 10.74 8.79
C ALA A 127 16.30 10.67 10.28
N SER A 128 16.24 9.49 10.90
CA SER A 128 16.67 9.26 12.28
C SER A 128 18.19 9.38 12.42
N GLY A 129 18.95 8.84 11.47
CA GLY A 129 20.40 9.01 11.41
C GLY A 129 20.82 10.48 11.26
N LEU A 130 20.10 11.24 10.42
CA LEU A 130 20.43 12.65 10.17
C LEU A 130 20.09 13.51 11.38
N ALA A 131 19.00 13.18 12.07
CA ALA A 131 18.64 13.79 13.34
C ALA A 131 19.71 13.56 14.42
N ALA A 132 20.21 12.32 14.55
CA ALA A 132 21.28 11.99 15.50
C ALA A 132 22.60 12.72 15.18
N TYR A 133 22.96 12.79 13.89
CA TYR A 133 24.18 13.48 13.44
C TYR A 133 24.13 15.00 13.67
N LEU A 134 22.97 15.62 13.41
CA LEU A 134 22.75 17.08 13.58
C LEU A 134 22.31 17.48 15.00
N ASN A 135 22.09 16.51 15.89
CA ASN A 135 21.50 16.72 17.21
C ASN A 135 20.14 17.45 17.16
N TRP A 136 19.29 17.09 16.18
CA TRP A 136 17.95 17.63 15.99
C TRP A 136 16.86 16.65 16.42
N ASP A 137 15.66 17.15 16.71
CA ASP A 137 14.49 16.29 16.95
C ASP A 137 14.15 15.48 15.68
N ILE A 138 14.01 14.16 15.85
CA ILE A 138 13.72 13.21 14.77
C ILE A 138 12.40 13.57 14.04
N ALA A 139 11.39 14.03 14.77
CA ALA A 139 10.11 14.43 14.20
C ALA A 139 10.27 15.67 13.31
N LEU A 140 11.09 16.65 13.70
CA LEU A 140 11.35 17.84 12.88
C LEU A 140 12.02 17.48 11.55
N VAL A 141 13.04 16.63 11.57
CA VAL A 141 13.71 16.16 10.34
C VAL A 141 12.74 15.44 9.41
N ARG A 142 11.84 14.61 9.97
CA ARG A 142 10.80 13.92 9.19
C ARG A 142 9.80 14.90 8.54
N VAL A 143 9.35 15.92 9.27
CA VAL A 143 8.44 16.94 8.72
C VAL A 143 9.12 17.73 7.61
N ILE A 144 10.39 18.11 7.78
CA ILE A 144 11.17 18.80 6.75
C ILE A 144 11.25 17.94 5.47
N PHE A 145 11.54 16.64 5.60
CA PHE A 145 11.62 15.75 4.45
C PHE A 145 10.27 15.59 3.72
N LEU A 146 9.17 15.54 4.47
CA LEU A 146 7.83 15.52 3.87
C LEU A 146 7.52 16.82 3.13
N VAL A 147 7.79 17.97 3.76
CA VAL A 147 7.60 19.29 3.14
C VAL A 147 8.43 19.39 1.85
N LEU A 148 9.69 18.95 1.87
CA LEU A 148 10.56 18.92 0.69
C LEU A 148 10.04 17.99 -0.41
N ALA A 149 9.48 16.82 -0.04
CA ALA A 149 8.86 15.92 -1.00
C ALA A 149 7.67 16.56 -1.73
N PHE A 150 6.84 17.34 -1.03
CA PHE A 150 5.72 18.06 -1.64
C PHE A 150 6.17 19.27 -2.47
N ILE A 151 7.12 20.07 -1.98
CA ILE A 151 7.62 21.26 -2.70
C ILE A 151 8.31 20.89 -4.02
N THR A 152 9.02 19.76 -4.03
CA THR A 152 9.81 19.32 -5.21
C THR A 152 9.04 18.38 -6.15
N SER A 153 7.70 18.29 -6.02
CA SER A 153 6.85 17.37 -6.78
C SER A 153 7.35 15.92 -6.75
N GLY A 154 7.81 15.46 -5.58
CA GLY A 154 8.29 14.09 -5.38
C GLY A 154 9.75 13.85 -5.79
N THR A 155 10.45 14.81 -6.38
CA THR A 155 11.87 14.64 -6.77
C THR A 155 12.75 14.35 -5.55
N PHE A 156 12.48 14.97 -4.41
CA PHE A 156 13.21 14.73 -3.16
C PHE A 156 13.09 13.28 -2.65
N VAL A 157 12.05 12.55 -3.04
CA VAL A 157 11.92 11.11 -2.69
C VAL A 157 13.03 10.28 -3.34
N LEU A 158 13.48 10.65 -4.54
CA LEU A 158 14.61 10.00 -5.21
C LEU A 158 15.94 10.28 -4.48
N ILE A 159 16.12 11.51 -3.99
CA ILE A 159 17.29 11.88 -3.18
C ILE A 159 17.30 11.07 -1.87
N TYR A 160 16.13 10.91 -1.25
CA TYR A 160 15.98 10.08 -0.06
C TYR A 160 16.35 8.61 -0.30
N LEU A 161 15.87 8.03 -1.42
CA LEU A 161 16.22 6.67 -1.84
C LEU A 161 17.72 6.52 -2.10
N LEU A 162 18.33 7.51 -2.74
CA LEU A 162 19.78 7.55 -2.99
C LEU A 162 20.57 7.56 -1.67
N MET A 163 20.19 8.42 -0.72
CA MET A 163 20.77 8.44 0.62
C MET A 163 20.58 7.11 1.35
N TRP A 164 19.44 6.44 1.18
CA TRP A 164 19.21 5.14 1.81
C TRP A 164 20.17 4.06 1.28
N ILE A 165 20.52 4.10 0.00
CA ILE A 165 21.48 3.17 -0.61
C ILE A 165 22.92 3.50 -0.19
N ILE A 166 23.30 4.78 -0.18
CA ILE A 166 24.68 5.23 0.06
C ILE A 166 25.06 5.15 1.55
N VAL A 167 24.13 5.49 2.46
CA VAL A 167 24.46 5.68 3.88
C VAL A 167 24.52 4.32 4.60
N PRO A 168 25.65 3.97 5.25
CA PRO A 168 25.80 2.72 5.98
C PRO A 168 24.97 2.69 7.26
N LYS A 169 24.49 1.49 7.65
CA LYS A 169 23.73 1.27 8.91
C LYS A 169 24.64 1.23 10.14
N ALA A 170 24.23 1.91 11.21
CA ALA A 170 24.82 1.73 12.54
C ALA A 170 24.28 0.43 13.17
N VAL A 171 25.12 -0.59 13.28
CA VAL A 171 24.76 -1.89 13.87
C VAL A 171 25.47 -2.15 15.19
N THR A 172 26.67 -1.60 15.39
CA THR A 172 27.43 -1.76 16.65
C THR A 172 27.16 -0.62 17.63
N ALA A 173 27.30 -0.88 18.93
CA ALA A 173 27.18 0.16 19.97
C ALA A 173 28.19 1.30 19.75
N ALA A 174 29.42 0.97 19.32
CA ALA A 174 30.43 1.95 18.93
C ALA A 174 29.97 2.84 17.77
N GLN A 175 29.36 2.29 16.71
CA GLN A 175 28.84 3.10 15.59
C GLN A 175 27.68 4.02 16.02
N LYS A 176 26.87 3.59 17.00
CA LYS A 176 25.80 4.40 17.58
C LYS A 176 26.32 5.54 18.47
N LEU A 177 27.48 5.34 19.10
CA LEU A 177 28.20 6.40 19.83
C LEU A 177 28.85 7.38 18.85
N GLU A 178 29.49 6.87 17.81
CA GLU A 178 30.12 7.69 16.75
C GLU A 178 29.10 8.59 16.01
N MET A 179 27.85 8.15 15.83
CA MET A 179 26.83 9.00 15.18
C MET A 179 26.33 10.13 16.09
N LYS A 180 26.36 9.93 17.41
CA LYS A 180 25.99 10.95 18.41
C LYS A 180 27.16 11.87 18.76
N GLY A 181 28.39 11.42 18.47
CA GLY A 181 29.64 12.10 18.83
C GLY A 181 30.01 11.94 20.30
N GLU A 182 29.58 10.83 20.89
CA GLU A 182 29.98 10.42 22.23
C GLU A 182 31.26 9.58 22.14
N ASP A 183 32.12 9.65 23.15
CA ASP A 183 33.39 8.92 23.15
C ASP A 183 33.17 7.40 23.29
N VAL A 184 33.83 6.64 22.42
CA VAL A 184 33.74 5.18 22.38
C VAL A 184 34.65 4.59 23.46
N ASN A 185 34.16 4.57 24.70
CA ASN A 185 34.83 3.93 25.84
C ASN A 185 34.03 2.69 26.33
N ILE A 186 34.64 1.87 27.17
CA ILE A 186 34.04 0.61 27.65
C ILE A 186 32.83 0.87 28.56
N GLU A 187 32.85 1.97 29.33
CA GLU A 187 31.80 2.35 30.28
C GLU A 187 30.53 2.82 29.56
N THR A 188 30.64 3.70 28.58
CA THR A 188 29.53 4.19 27.74
C THR A 188 28.92 3.07 26.90
N ILE A 189 29.75 2.14 26.38
CA ILE A 189 29.24 0.94 25.70
C ILE A 189 28.45 0.05 26.67
N LYS A 190 28.95 -0.17 27.89
CA LYS A 190 28.25 -0.95 28.92
C LYS A 190 26.93 -0.28 29.32
N ASN A 191 26.94 1.03 29.54
CA ASN A 191 25.74 1.80 29.90
C ASN A 191 24.68 1.74 28.80
N ILE A 192 25.04 1.90 27.51
CA ILE A 192 24.09 1.73 26.40
C ILE A 192 23.48 0.33 26.34
N ILE A 193 24.25 -0.72 26.66
CA ILE A 193 23.74 -2.09 26.64
C ILE A 193 22.80 -2.36 27.82
N VAL A 194 23.12 -1.82 29.00
CA VAL A 194 22.28 -1.91 30.21
C VAL A 194 21.00 -1.10 30.01
N ASP A 195 21.11 0.16 29.60
CA ASP A 195 19.98 1.06 29.33
C ASP A 195 19.06 0.52 28.24
N ALA A 196 19.62 -0.06 27.17
CA ALA A 196 18.81 -0.66 26.10
C ALA A 196 18.03 -1.89 26.58
N LYS A 197 18.60 -2.70 27.48
CA LYS A 197 17.92 -3.85 28.06
C LYS A 197 16.79 -3.41 29.00
N GLU A 198 17.05 -2.43 29.86
CA GLU A 198 16.09 -1.89 30.81
C GLU A 198 14.94 -1.13 30.11
N TYR A 199 15.25 -0.37 29.04
CA TYR A 199 14.27 0.35 28.24
C TYR A 199 13.32 -0.59 27.49
N VAL A 200 13.83 -1.69 26.93
CA VAL A 200 13.03 -2.70 26.19
C VAL A 200 12.14 -3.55 27.11
N GLU A 201 12.54 -3.75 28.37
CA GLU A 201 11.73 -4.47 29.38
C GLU A 201 10.69 -3.58 30.08
N SER A 202 10.75 -2.27 29.92
CA SER A 202 9.83 -1.33 30.59
C SER A 202 8.52 -1.08 29.82
N ASP A 203 7.41 -0.92 30.55
CA ASP A 203 6.11 -0.50 29.99
C ASP A 203 6.15 0.89 29.32
N LYS A 204 7.20 1.69 29.58
CA LYS A 204 7.43 3.02 28.98
C LYS A 204 7.71 2.96 27.47
N PHE A 205 8.23 1.83 26.95
CA PHE A 205 8.45 1.65 25.51
C PHE A 205 7.14 1.65 24.70
N LYS A 206 6.08 1.01 25.23
CA LYS A 206 4.75 0.99 24.60
C LYS A 206 4.06 2.36 24.63
N GLU A 207 4.31 3.15 25.67
CA GLU A 207 3.73 4.49 25.84
C GLU A 207 4.41 5.54 24.93
N SER A 208 5.72 5.41 24.71
CA SER A 208 6.49 6.26 23.80
C SER A 208 6.11 6.06 22.32
N ALA A 209 5.91 4.81 21.89
CA ALA A 209 5.51 4.50 20.51
C ALA A 209 4.13 5.09 20.15
N ASN A 210 3.17 5.05 21.08
CA ASN A 210 1.83 5.60 20.88
C ASN A 210 1.80 7.15 20.92
N SER A 211 2.66 7.78 21.73
CA SER A 211 2.68 9.25 21.85
C SER A 211 3.39 9.94 20.68
N ILE A 212 4.45 9.35 20.12
CA ILE A 212 5.16 9.88 18.94
C ILE A 212 4.30 9.75 17.68
N GLY A 213 3.63 8.61 17.49
CA GLY A 213 2.73 8.39 16.37
C GLY A 213 1.57 9.39 16.37
N ASN A 214 0.94 9.60 17.52
CA ASN A 214 -0.19 10.52 17.64
C ASN A 214 0.20 11.97 17.36
N ARG A 215 1.36 12.44 17.86
CA ARG A 215 1.86 13.81 17.58
C ARG A 215 2.21 14.01 16.09
N PHE A 216 2.81 13.01 15.45
CA PHE A 216 3.11 13.05 14.03
C PHE A 216 1.82 13.09 13.18
N VAL A 217 0.83 12.26 13.51
CA VAL A 217 -0.48 12.27 12.85
C VAL A 217 -1.21 13.59 13.07
N GLU A 218 -1.11 14.19 14.26
CA GLU A 218 -1.72 15.49 14.56
C GLU A 218 -1.11 16.62 13.74
N ILE A 219 0.23 16.66 13.63
CA ILE A 219 0.93 17.66 12.80
C ILE A 219 0.63 17.44 11.31
N LEU A 220 0.67 16.19 10.84
CA LEU A 220 0.37 15.83 9.44
C LEU A 220 -1.06 16.19 9.07
N THR A 221 -2.04 15.84 9.91
CA THR A 221 -3.45 16.17 9.68
C THR A 221 -3.71 17.67 9.71
N THR A 222 -2.98 18.42 10.55
CA THR A 222 -3.06 19.89 10.58
C THR A 222 -2.53 20.50 9.29
N LEU A 223 -1.37 20.05 8.81
CA LEU A 223 -0.77 20.52 7.55
C LEU A 223 -1.67 20.19 6.34
N VAL A 224 -2.17 18.95 6.27
CA VAL A 224 -3.09 18.51 5.22
C VAL A 224 -4.38 19.34 5.21
N LYS A 225 -4.94 19.65 6.38
CA LYS A 225 -6.11 20.54 6.49
C LYS A 225 -5.82 21.93 5.94
N VAL A 226 -4.68 22.54 6.29
CA VAL A 226 -4.32 23.88 5.79
C VAL A 226 -4.24 23.91 4.25
N VAL A 227 -3.60 22.91 3.65
CA VAL A 227 -3.50 22.79 2.19
C VAL A 227 -4.88 22.59 1.54
N LEU A 228 -5.69 21.67 2.07
CA LEU A 228 -7.05 21.42 1.56
C LEU A 228 -7.95 22.64 1.69
N THR A 229 -7.86 23.39 2.78
CA THR A 229 -8.62 24.63 2.97
C THR A 229 -8.18 25.71 1.97
N PHE A 230 -6.88 25.85 1.72
CA PHE A 230 -6.37 26.81 0.73
C PHE A 230 -6.83 26.46 -0.70
N VAL A 231 -6.67 25.19 -1.11
CA VAL A 231 -7.14 24.70 -2.42
C VAL A 231 -8.65 24.84 -2.54
N GLY A 232 -9.40 24.47 -1.50
CA GLY A 232 -10.85 24.62 -1.45
C GLY A 232 -11.30 26.07 -1.58
N ALA A 233 -10.59 27.03 -0.97
CA ALA A 233 -10.86 28.45 -1.10
C ALA A 233 -10.62 28.97 -2.53
N VAL A 234 -9.50 28.59 -3.15
CA VAL A 234 -9.17 29.00 -4.54
C VAL A 234 -10.19 28.42 -5.53
N VAL A 235 -10.49 27.12 -5.44
CA VAL A 235 -11.50 26.47 -6.28
C VAL A 235 -12.88 27.06 -6.02
N GLY A 236 -13.20 27.40 -4.77
CA GLY A 236 -14.43 28.10 -4.39
C GLY A 236 -14.56 29.45 -5.08
N ILE A 237 -13.53 30.29 -5.06
CA ILE A 237 -13.54 31.62 -5.70
C ILE A 237 -13.72 31.50 -7.21
N VAL A 238 -12.92 30.66 -7.87
CA VAL A 238 -13.03 30.43 -9.32
C VAL A 238 -14.42 29.89 -9.68
N GLY A 239 -14.93 28.97 -8.88
CA GLY A 239 -16.27 28.43 -9.02
C GLY A 239 -17.37 29.48 -8.90
N VAL A 240 -17.28 30.38 -7.91
CA VAL A 240 -18.25 31.46 -7.72
C VAL A 240 -18.25 32.41 -8.92
N ILE A 241 -17.06 32.77 -9.43
CA ILE A 241 -16.94 33.60 -10.63
C ILE A 241 -17.62 32.93 -11.83
N ALA A 242 -17.39 31.63 -12.03
CA ALA A 242 -18.02 30.87 -13.11
C ALA A 242 -19.55 30.82 -12.96
N VAL A 243 -20.07 30.60 -11.75
CA VAL A 243 -21.51 30.57 -11.47
C VAL A 243 -22.14 31.95 -11.70
N VAL A 244 -21.50 33.02 -11.23
CA VAL A 244 -21.99 34.40 -11.45
C VAL A 244 -22.02 34.72 -12.94
N ALA A 245 -20.98 34.35 -13.70
CA ALA A 245 -20.96 34.52 -15.14
C ALA A 245 -22.11 33.76 -15.84
N LEU A 246 -22.39 32.52 -15.43
CA LEU A 246 -23.52 31.74 -15.95
C LEU A 246 -24.88 32.36 -15.60
N ILE A 247 -25.04 32.90 -14.39
CA ILE A 247 -26.27 33.59 -13.97
C ILE A 247 -26.46 34.89 -14.76
N ILE A 248 -25.40 35.69 -14.95
CA ILE A 248 -25.45 36.91 -15.76
C ILE A 248 -25.82 36.54 -17.21
N GLY A 249 -25.18 35.52 -17.78
CA GLY A 249 -25.51 35.01 -19.11
C GLY A 249 -26.98 34.58 -19.22
N LEU A 250 -27.51 33.89 -18.20
CA LEU A 250 -28.92 33.51 -18.14
C LEU A 250 -29.86 34.72 -18.06
N ILE A 251 -29.53 35.73 -17.26
CA ILE A 251 -30.33 36.96 -17.12
C ILE A 251 -30.38 37.72 -18.45
N ILE A 252 -29.23 37.93 -19.09
CA ILE A 252 -29.16 38.60 -20.39
C ILE A 252 -29.96 37.78 -21.43
N PHE A 253 -29.91 36.43 -21.38
CA PHE A 253 -30.66 35.57 -22.29
C PHE A 253 -32.18 35.72 -22.13
N LEU A 254 -32.63 35.89 -20.88
CA LEU A 254 -34.05 36.09 -20.57
C LEU A 254 -34.56 37.47 -20.99
N LEU A 255 -33.70 38.50 -20.98
CA LEU A 255 -34.06 39.87 -21.33
C LEU A 255 -33.97 40.13 -22.84
N GLU A 256 -32.88 39.70 -23.48
CA GLU A 256 -32.57 39.95 -24.89
C GLU A 256 -31.98 38.69 -25.55
N PRO A 257 -32.82 37.67 -25.84
CA PRO A 257 -32.35 36.40 -26.40
C PRO A 257 -31.67 36.55 -27.76
N GLU A 258 -32.12 37.53 -28.56
CA GLU A 258 -31.55 37.83 -29.88
C GLU A 258 -30.12 38.41 -29.79
N ALA A 259 -29.82 39.18 -28.75
CA ALA A 259 -28.50 39.79 -28.55
C ALA A 259 -27.43 38.73 -28.22
N ILE A 260 -27.76 37.75 -27.36
CA ILE A 260 -26.84 36.63 -27.08
C ILE A 260 -26.71 35.72 -28.30
N ALA A 261 -27.80 35.47 -29.03
CA ALA A 261 -27.76 34.67 -30.25
C ALA A 261 -26.85 35.29 -31.31
N ALA A 262 -26.81 36.62 -31.42
CA ALA A 262 -25.92 37.35 -32.31
C ALA A 262 -24.44 37.31 -31.87
N LEU A 263 -24.17 37.30 -30.56
CA LEU A 263 -22.81 37.21 -30.01
C LEU A 263 -22.21 35.80 -30.12
N PHE A 264 -23.04 34.76 -30.04
CA PHE A 264 -22.62 33.36 -30.09
C PHE A 264 -23.41 32.56 -31.15
N PRO A 265 -23.32 32.94 -32.44
CA PRO A 265 -24.14 32.35 -33.49
C PRO A 265 -23.88 30.85 -33.67
N GLU A 266 -22.63 30.40 -33.50
CA GLU A 266 -22.27 28.97 -33.55
C GLU A 266 -22.86 28.17 -32.38
N PHE A 267 -22.87 28.74 -31.17
CA PHE A 267 -23.49 28.11 -30.01
C PHE A 267 -24.97 27.88 -30.29
N PHE A 268 -25.72 28.91 -30.73
CA PHE A 268 -27.15 28.78 -31.01
C PHE A 268 -27.46 27.98 -32.28
N ALA A 269 -26.57 27.95 -33.28
CA ALA A 269 -26.70 27.08 -34.45
C ALA A 269 -26.77 25.61 -34.04
N VAL A 270 -25.99 25.20 -33.04
CA VAL A 270 -26.04 23.85 -32.48
C VAL A 270 -27.35 23.56 -31.74
N PHE A 271 -27.93 24.57 -31.09
CA PHE A 271 -29.28 24.47 -30.51
C PHE A 271 -30.39 24.64 -31.56
N GLY A 272 -30.08 24.78 -32.85
CA GLY A 272 -31.03 25.02 -33.94
C GLY A 272 -32.22 24.04 -33.90
N SER A 273 -33.43 24.60 -33.77
CA SER A 273 -34.75 23.98 -33.49
C SER A 273 -35.11 23.64 -32.03
N THR A 274 -34.31 24.05 -31.05
CA THR A 274 -34.61 23.88 -29.62
C THR A 274 -35.45 25.06 -29.12
N SER A 275 -36.56 24.79 -28.43
CA SER A 275 -37.39 25.85 -27.85
C SER A 275 -36.61 26.65 -26.80
N PRO A 276 -36.85 27.97 -26.67
CA PRO A 276 -36.19 28.82 -25.67
C PRO A 276 -36.22 28.22 -24.25
N ASP A 277 -37.34 27.60 -23.87
CA ASP A 277 -37.51 26.94 -22.57
C ASP A 277 -36.48 25.84 -22.28
N LYS A 278 -36.07 25.09 -23.31
CA LYS A 278 -35.08 24.02 -23.19
C LYS A 278 -33.66 24.57 -23.04
N VAL A 279 -33.37 25.72 -23.65
CA VAL A 279 -32.09 26.43 -23.48
C VAL A 279 -31.98 26.97 -22.05
N ILE A 280 -33.07 27.55 -21.53
CA ILE A 280 -33.15 28.01 -20.13
C ILE A 280 -32.90 26.84 -19.17
N LEU A 281 -33.60 25.71 -19.35
CA LEU A 281 -33.41 24.52 -18.52
C LEU A 281 -31.99 23.94 -18.62
N PHE A 282 -31.36 24.00 -19.80
CA PHE A 282 -29.98 23.60 -20.00
C PHE A 282 -29.01 24.48 -19.21
N VAL A 283 -29.16 25.81 -19.27
CA VAL A 283 -28.31 26.75 -18.52
C VAL A 283 -28.53 26.60 -17.01
N ILE A 284 -29.77 26.44 -16.55
CA ILE A 284 -30.10 26.14 -15.14
C ILE A 284 -29.41 24.84 -14.70
N SER A 285 -29.41 23.81 -15.55
CA SER A 285 -28.74 22.54 -15.24
C SER A 285 -27.23 22.68 -15.09
N LEU A 286 -26.58 23.51 -15.92
CA LEU A 286 -25.16 23.83 -15.80
C LEU A 286 -24.84 24.60 -14.51
N VAL A 287 -25.68 25.57 -14.14
CA VAL A 287 -25.55 26.32 -12.87
C VAL A 287 -25.64 25.36 -11.68
N LEU A 288 -26.54 24.38 -11.71
CA LEU A 288 -26.64 23.38 -10.64
C LEU A 288 -25.46 22.41 -10.63
N ILE A 289 -25.00 21.94 -11.79
CA ILE A 289 -23.88 20.98 -11.89
C ILE A 289 -22.56 21.60 -11.42
N ILE A 290 -22.31 22.86 -11.79
CA ILE A 290 -21.06 23.57 -11.46
C ILE A 290 -21.18 24.28 -10.11
N GLY A 291 -22.30 24.94 -9.83
CA GLY A 291 -22.47 25.74 -8.61
C GLY A 291 -22.66 24.91 -7.36
N THR A 292 -23.24 23.72 -7.45
CA THR A 292 -23.49 22.91 -6.25
C THR A 292 -22.22 22.32 -5.64
N PRO A 293 -21.26 21.76 -6.42
CA PRO A 293 -19.95 21.36 -5.89
C PRO A 293 -19.16 22.53 -5.30
N VAL A 294 -19.21 23.70 -5.95
CA VAL A 294 -18.56 24.93 -5.48
C VAL A 294 -19.16 25.37 -4.14
N PHE A 295 -20.49 25.39 -4.03
CA PHE A 295 -21.19 25.69 -2.79
C PHE A 295 -20.84 24.67 -1.69
N ALA A 296 -20.79 23.37 -2.00
CA ALA A 296 -20.43 22.34 -1.04
C ALA A 296 -18.99 22.50 -0.53
N LEU A 297 -18.05 22.86 -1.41
CA LEU A 297 -16.66 23.15 -1.03
C LEU A 297 -16.55 24.39 -0.14
N ILE A 298 -17.26 25.47 -0.47
CA ILE A 298 -17.29 26.69 0.35
C ILE A 298 -17.93 26.40 1.71
N TYR A 299 -19.06 25.70 1.73
CA TYR A 299 -19.76 25.29 2.95
C TYR A 299 -18.86 24.43 3.85
N TRP A 300 -18.16 23.46 3.27
CA TRP A 300 -17.18 22.64 3.97
C TRP A 300 -16.02 23.49 4.51
N SER A 301 -15.43 24.36 3.68
CA SER A 301 -14.30 25.22 4.04
C SER A 301 -14.65 26.17 5.20
N LEU A 302 -15.77 26.89 5.12
CA LEU A 302 -16.21 27.81 6.18
C LEU A 302 -16.47 27.07 7.49
N ASN A 303 -17.03 25.86 7.42
CA ASN A 303 -17.36 25.09 8.60
C ASN A 303 -16.14 24.40 9.24
N THR A 304 -15.05 24.14 8.51
CA THR A 304 -13.79 23.62 9.10
C THR A 304 -13.11 24.61 10.05
N ILE A 305 -13.40 25.91 9.92
CA ILE A 305 -12.81 26.99 10.72
C ILE A 305 -13.63 27.26 12.01
N SER A 306 -14.92 26.88 12.02
CA SER A 306 -15.80 27.07 13.18
C SER A 306 -15.52 26.02 14.27
N LYS A 307 -15.21 26.47 15.49
CA LYS A 307 -14.87 25.61 16.65
C LYS A 307 -16.06 24.89 17.30
N ASP A 308 -17.28 25.07 16.80
CA ASP A 308 -18.47 24.50 17.43
C ASP A 308 -18.69 23.02 17.06
N ARG A 309 -18.36 22.14 18.01
CA ARG A 309 -18.39 20.67 17.90
C ARG A 309 -19.74 20.03 18.24
N LYS A 310 -20.87 20.70 18.01
CA LYS A 310 -22.18 20.11 18.28
C LYS A 310 -23.18 20.42 17.17
N ASN A 311 -23.18 19.54 16.16
CA ASN A 311 -24.34 19.00 15.43
C ASN A 311 -24.16 18.99 13.89
N LYS A 312 -24.74 17.95 13.28
CA LYS A 312 -24.41 17.24 12.03
C LYS A 312 -23.96 18.09 10.82
N TYR A 313 -22.67 17.93 10.50
CA TYR A 313 -21.98 18.27 9.24
C TYR A 313 -22.66 17.78 7.95
N HIS A 314 -23.63 16.87 8.05
CA HIS A 314 -24.14 16.11 6.92
C HIS A 314 -25.34 16.76 6.22
N THR A 315 -26.20 17.51 6.91
CA THR A 315 -27.48 17.95 6.32
C THR A 315 -27.29 18.89 5.12
N GLY A 316 -26.40 19.88 5.23
CA GLY A 316 -26.10 20.80 4.13
C GLY A 316 -25.49 20.08 2.92
N LEU A 317 -24.56 19.14 3.16
CA LEU A 317 -23.92 18.35 2.11
C LEU A 317 -24.89 17.40 1.39
N TRP A 318 -25.83 16.78 2.12
CA TRP A 318 -26.86 15.92 1.51
C TRP A 318 -27.86 16.72 0.67
N ILE A 319 -28.22 17.94 1.10
CA ILE A 319 -29.08 18.85 0.32
C ILE A 319 -28.34 19.27 -0.97
N SER A 320 -27.06 19.62 -0.88
CA SER A 320 -26.23 19.90 -2.06
C SER A 320 -26.13 18.68 -2.97
N LEU A 321 -25.95 17.47 -2.44
CA LEU A 321 -25.93 16.27 -3.26
C LEU A 321 -27.25 16.05 -4.02
N GLY A 322 -28.39 16.26 -3.36
CA GLY A 322 -29.71 16.19 -3.99
C GLY A 322 -29.88 17.20 -5.12
N LEU A 323 -29.50 18.47 -4.89
CA LEU A 323 -29.53 19.54 -5.91
C LEU A 323 -28.61 19.24 -7.10
N TRP A 324 -27.45 18.64 -6.84
CA TRP A 324 -26.51 18.26 -7.89
C TRP A 324 -27.06 17.14 -8.78
N LEU A 325 -27.69 16.13 -8.18
CA LEU A 325 -28.35 15.05 -8.91
C LEU A 325 -29.51 15.56 -9.76
N VAL A 326 -30.31 16.50 -9.24
CA VAL A 326 -31.37 17.18 -10.02
C VAL A 326 -30.77 17.92 -11.22
N GLY A 327 -29.65 18.63 -11.02
CA GLY A 327 -28.91 19.29 -12.10
C GLY A 327 -28.48 18.30 -13.20
N ILE A 328 -27.92 17.15 -12.82
CA ILE A 328 -27.51 16.09 -13.76
C ILE A 328 -28.72 15.55 -14.53
N ILE A 329 -29.84 15.27 -13.85
CA ILE A 329 -31.06 14.76 -14.50
C ILE A 329 -31.59 15.77 -15.52
N LEU A 330 -31.65 17.06 -15.16
CA LEU A 330 -32.08 18.13 -16.07
C LEU A 330 -31.12 18.30 -17.25
N PHE A 331 -29.81 18.20 -17.01
CA PHE A 331 -28.79 18.27 -18.06
C PHE A 331 -28.89 17.09 -19.02
N VAL A 332 -29.13 15.88 -18.52
CA VAL A 332 -29.35 14.71 -19.39
C VAL A 332 -30.66 14.85 -20.16
N ALA A 333 -31.75 15.30 -19.52
CA ALA A 333 -33.06 15.45 -20.16
C ALA A 333 -33.07 16.52 -21.27
N THR A 334 -32.39 17.65 -21.05
CA THR A 334 -32.33 18.77 -22.02
C THR A 334 -31.14 18.65 -22.97
N GLY A 335 -30.00 18.19 -22.46
CA GLY A 335 -28.73 18.08 -23.17
C GLY A 335 -28.58 16.83 -24.01
N ALA A 336 -29.25 15.69 -23.74
CA ALA A 336 -29.08 14.50 -24.58
C ALA A 336 -29.53 14.71 -26.05
N GLY A 337 -30.52 15.58 -26.27
CA GLY A 337 -30.96 15.97 -27.62
C GLY A 337 -29.96 16.92 -28.31
N THR A 338 -29.46 17.90 -27.58
CA THR A 338 -28.51 18.89 -28.10
C THR A 338 -27.10 18.31 -28.27
N LEU A 339 -26.60 17.55 -27.30
CA LEU A 339 -25.30 16.88 -27.34
C LEU A 339 -25.22 15.92 -28.54
N ARG A 340 -26.32 15.23 -28.87
CA ARG A 340 -26.40 14.43 -30.11
C ARG A 340 -26.27 15.28 -31.38
N LYS A 341 -26.81 16.51 -31.40
CA LYS A 341 -26.70 17.43 -32.54
C LYS A 341 -25.35 18.13 -32.61
N LEU A 342 -24.76 18.51 -31.47
CA LEU A 342 -23.43 19.11 -31.36
C LEU A 342 -22.36 18.11 -31.83
N ILE A 343 -22.46 16.87 -31.35
CA ILE A 343 -21.63 15.75 -31.82
C ILE A 343 -21.80 15.59 -33.34
N LYS A 344 -23.04 15.60 -33.86
CA LYS A 344 -23.29 15.45 -35.30
C LYS A 344 -22.74 16.61 -36.16
N HIS A 345 -22.94 17.86 -35.74
CA HIS A 345 -22.47 19.04 -36.48
C HIS A 345 -20.95 19.19 -36.47
N GLN A 346 -20.31 18.88 -35.33
CA GLN A 346 -18.85 18.93 -35.19
C GLN A 346 -18.14 17.77 -35.92
N ILE A 347 -18.84 16.66 -36.19
CA ILE A 347 -18.37 15.54 -37.02
C ILE A 347 -18.36 15.89 -38.52
N ASP A 348 -19.31 16.71 -38.98
CA ASP A 348 -19.47 17.06 -40.40
C ASP A 348 -18.49 18.17 -40.87
N GLU A 349 -18.10 19.11 -39.99
CA GLU A 349 -17.21 20.23 -40.35
C GLU A 349 -15.71 19.97 -40.11
N HIS A 350 -15.37 19.24 -39.04
CA HIS A 350 -13.97 18.93 -38.72
C HIS A 350 -13.75 17.44 -38.93
N GLY A 351 -13.41 17.08 -40.16
CA GLY A 351 -13.00 15.72 -40.51
C GLY A 351 -12.08 15.12 -39.44
N THR A 352 -12.58 14.06 -38.81
CA THR A 352 -11.92 13.16 -37.85
C THR A 352 -11.60 13.67 -36.44
N ILE A 353 -12.41 13.22 -35.47
CA ILE A 353 -11.93 12.77 -34.15
C ILE A 353 -12.49 11.36 -33.92
N TRP A 354 -11.62 10.36 -33.83
CA TRP A 354 -11.91 8.92 -33.85
C TRP A 354 -12.55 8.34 -32.56
N PHE A 355 -13.61 8.95 -32.05
CA PHE A 355 -14.36 8.37 -30.92
C PHE A 355 -15.86 8.46 -31.21
N TRP A 356 -16.41 7.36 -31.75
CA TRP A 356 -17.85 7.09 -31.95
C TRP A 356 -18.53 7.82 -33.12
N ASP A 357 -18.19 7.45 -34.36
CA ASP A 357 -19.16 7.60 -35.46
C ASP A 357 -20.31 6.60 -35.25
N ASN A 358 -21.49 7.14 -34.95
CA ASN A 358 -22.71 6.41 -34.64
C ASN A 358 -23.71 6.44 -35.81
N ASP A 359 -23.40 7.10 -36.93
CA ASP A 359 -24.32 7.22 -38.07
C ASP A 359 -24.18 6.02 -39.05
N MET A 360 -23.06 5.30 -39.03
CA MET A 360 -22.98 3.94 -39.60
C MET A 360 -23.73 2.89 -38.76
N VAL A 361 -24.00 3.17 -37.48
CA VAL A 361 -24.62 2.22 -36.53
C VAL A 361 -26.15 2.33 -36.48
N LYS A 362 -26.74 3.46 -36.92
CA LYS A 362 -28.19 3.70 -36.78
C LYS A 362 -29.00 3.67 -38.08
N SER A 363 -28.38 3.74 -39.25
CA SER A 363 -29.11 3.67 -40.53
C SER A 363 -29.35 2.23 -41.02
N ARG A 364 -28.57 1.25 -40.56
CA ARG A 364 -28.89 -0.18 -40.73
C ARG A 364 -29.62 -0.66 -39.48
N LYS A 365 -30.95 -0.80 -39.57
CA LYS A 365 -31.65 -1.79 -38.75
C LYS A 365 -31.01 -3.13 -39.10
N TRP A 366 -30.15 -3.64 -38.22
CA TRP A 366 -29.56 -4.97 -38.31
C TRP A 366 -30.65 -5.99 -37.99
N ASP A 367 -31.57 -6.14 -38.92
CA ASP A 367 -32.44 -7.29 -38.99
C ASP A 367 -31.54 -8.46 -39.41
N GLU A 368 -31.48 -9.52 -38.60
CA GLU A 368 -30.56 -10.67 -38.78
C GLU A 368 -30.74 -11.36 -40.14
N THR A 369 -31.82 -11.02 -40.86
CA THR A 369 -32.15 -11.45 -42.22
C THR A 369 -31.71 -10.51 -43.35
N THR A 370 -31.23 -9.28 -43.07
CA THR A 370 -30.85 -8.27 -44.11
C THR A 370 -29.40 -7.78 -44.05
N ALA A 371 -28.58 -8.32 -43.14
CA ALA A 371 -27.15 -8.07 -43.13
C ALA A 371 -26.40 -9.23 -43.79
N ASP A 372 -25.46 -8.94 -44.70
CA ASP A 372 -24.64 -9.92 -45.42
C ASP A 372 -23.66 -10.65 -44.47
N PHE A 373 -24.20 -11.48 -43.58
CA PHE A 373 -23.43 -12.38 -42.75
C PHE A 373 -22.97 -13.56 -43.60
N LEU A 374 -21.66 -13.68 -43.78
CA LEU A 374 -21.04 -14.83 -44.43
C LEU A 374 -20.57 -15.80 -43.36
N THR A 375 -20.87 -17.08 -43.54
CA THR A 375 -20.22 -18.16 -42.79
C THR A 375 -19.16 -18.75 -43.70
N GLN A 376 -17.90 -18.68 -43.29
CA GLN A 376 -16.77 -19.24 -44.01
C GLN A 376 -16.18 -20.39 -43.20
N GLU A 377 -16.17 -21.58 -43.79
CA GLU A 377 -15.39 -22.71 -43.27
C GLU A 377 -13.90 -22.46 -43.53
N ARG A 378 -13.06 -22.73 -42.53
CA ARG A 378 -11.62 -22.55 -42.59
C ARG A 378 -10.91 -23.84 -42.26
N GLU A 379 -10.09 -24.31 -43.18
CA GLU A 379 -9.19 -25.43 -42.91
C GLU A 379 -8.00 -24.94 -42.08
N VAL A 380 -7.78 -25.60 -40.95
CA VAL A 380 -6.67 -25.32 -40.05
C VAL A 380 -5.94 -26.61 -39.69
N PRO A 381 -4.61 -26.55 -39.43
CA PRO A 381 -3.87 -27.69 -38.90
C PRO A 381 -4.46 -28.19 -37.58
N ALA A 382 -4.18 -29.44 -37.22
CA ALA A 382 -4.67 -29.99 -35.96
C ALA A 382 -4.19 -29.19 -34.74
N PHE A 383 -5.09 -28.93 -33.80
CA PHE A 383 -4.81 -28.19 -32.56
C PHE A 383 -5.45 -28.88 -31.34
N HIS A 384 -4.90 -28.61 -30.15
CA HIS A 384 -5.37 -29.14 -28.86
C HIS A 384 -5.56 -28.02 -27.82
N ALA A 385 -5.29 -26.78 -28.21
CA ALA A 385 -5.36 -25.60 -27.37
C ALA A 385 -5.98 -24.44 -28.15
N ILE A 386 -6.72 -23.56 -27.47
CA ILE A 386 -7.43 -22.43 -28.08
C ILE A 386 -7.10 -21.15 -27.33
N GLU A 387 -6.73 -20.09 -28.06
CA GLU A 387 -6.50 -18.75 -27.54
C GLU A 387 -7.39 -17.74 -28.29
N VAL A 388 -8.25 -17.05 -27.55
CA VAL A 388 -9.23 -16.10 -28.10
C VAL A 388 -8.97 -14.71 -27.55
N SER A 389 -8.98 -13.72 -28.44
CA SER A 389 -8.91 -12.29 -28.09
C SER A 389 -9.83 -11.44 -28.99
N SER A 390 -9.88 -10.13 -28.72
CA SER A 390 -10.56 -9.13 -29.54
C SER A 390 -12.10 -9.19 -29.60
N ALA A 391 -12.78 -9.56 -28.51
CA ALA A 391 -14.25 -9.50 -28.38
C ALA A 391 -15.01 -10.43 -29.36
N ILE A 392 -14.55 -11.68 -29.41
CA ILE A 392 -15.09 -12.72 -30.29
C ILE A 392 -15.95 -13.70 -29.47
N ASN A 393 -17.06 -14.17 -30.05
CA ASN A 393 -17.89 -15.22 -29.48
C ASN A 393 -17.49 -16.57 -30.07
N VAL A 394 -17.02 -17.49 -29.24
CA VAL A 394 -16.61 -18.84 -29.66
C VAL A 394 -17.57 -19.87 -29.08
N GLU A 395 -18.07 -20.76 -29.95
CA GLU A 395 -18.92 -21.89 -29.59
C GLU A 395 -18.16 -23.19 -29.87
N LEU A 396 -17.95 -23.99 -28.83
CA LEU A 396 -17.29 -25.29 -28.94
C LEU A 396 -18.32 -26.41 -29.00
N ARG A 397 -18.15 -27.31 -29.98
CA ARG A 397 -18.97 -28.51 -30.18
C ARG A 397 -18.12 -29.77 -30.05
N ASN A 398 -18.69 -30.80 -29.45
CA ASN A 398 -18.00 -32.08 -29.28
C ASN A 398 -18.14 -32.91 -30.57
N GLN A 399 -17.07 -33.00 -31.36
CA GLN A 399 -17.07 -33.67 -32.66
C GLN A 399 -15.73 -34.39 -32.90
N VAL A 400 -15.77 -35.58 -33.49
CA VAL A 400 -14.58 -36.39 -33.79
C VAL A 400 -13.70 -35.71 -34.84
N GLU A 401 -14.32 -35.08 -35.84
CA GLU A 401 -13.61 -34.34 -36.88
C GLU A 401 -13.46 -32.87 -36.47
N GLN A 402 -12.23 -32.36 -36.58
CA GLN A 402 -11.95 -30.95 -36.26
C GLN A 402 -12.53 -30.04 -37.34
N SER A 403 -13.30 -29.04 -36.92
CA SER A 403 -13.93 -28.06 -37.82
C SER A 403 -13.79 -26.65 -37.25
N LEU A 404 -13.71 -25.66 -38.14
CA LEU A 404 -13.65 -24.25 -37.78
C LEU A 404 -14.45 -23.42 -38.78
N SER A 405 -15.51 -22.77 -38.30
CA SER A 405 -16.31 -21.85 -39.10
C SER A 405 -16.35 -20.46 -38.48
N VAL A 406 -16.21 -19.44 -39.30
CA VAL A 406 -16.26 -18.04 -38.88
C VAL A 406 -17.45 -17.36 -39.55
N ARG A 407 -18.39 -16.89 -38.73
CA ARG A 407 -19.56 -16.13 -39.15
C ARG A 407 -19.44 -14.67 -38.72
N THR A 408 -19.31 -13.77 -39.70
CA THR A 408 -19.33 -12.32 -39.51
C THR A 408 -19.82 -11.64 -40.80
N LEU A 409 -19.81 -10.31 -40.85
CA LEU A 409 -20.09 -9.57 -42.09
C LEU A 409 -18.95 -9.78 -43.09
N VAL A 410 -19.28 -9.81 -44.38
CA VAL A 410 -18.33 -9.97 -45.49
C VAL A 410 -17.10 -9.05 -45.34
N ASP A 411 -17.32 -7.77 -45.07
CA ASP A 411 -16.25 -6.76 -44.93
C ASP A 411 -15.29 -7.02 -43.76
N TYR A 412 -15.72 -7.78 -42.75
CA TYR A 412 -14.95 -8.09 -41.55
C TYR A 412 -14.30 -9.48 -41.60
N GLN A 413 -14.62 -10.29 -42.62
CA GLN A 413 -14.17 -11.68 -42.71
C GLN A 413 -12.65 -11.79 -42.74
N GLU A 414 -11.97 -10.92 -43.49
CA GLU A 414 -10.50 -10.92 -43.61
C GLU A 414 -9.77 -10.41 -42.36
N ASN A 415 -10.46 -9.61 -41.54
CA ASN A 415 -9.90 -9.01 -40.33
C ASN A 415 -9.81 -10.03 -39.19
N ILE A 416 -10.67 -11.06 -39.21
CA ILE A 416 -10.62 -12.16 -38.25
C ILE A 416 -9.52 -13.13 -38.69
N LYS A 417 -8.46 -13.22 -37.90
CA LYS A 417 -7.33 -14.13 -38.11
C LYS A 417 -7.50 -15.39 -37.28
N THR A 418 -7.24 -16.52 -37.92
CA THR A 418 -7.30 -17.86 -37.32
C THR A 418 -6.03 -18.59 -37.73
N GLU A 419 -5.09 -18.74 -36.81
CA GLU A 419 -3.77 -19.30 -37.09
C GLU A 419 -3.42 -20.35 -36.04
N VAL A 420 -2.85 -21.48 -36.48
CA VAL A 420 -2.39 -22.53 -35.57
C VAL A 420 -0.88 -22.44 -35.42
N VAL A 421 -0.42 -22.13 -34.20
CA VAL A 421 1.01 -22.04 -33.87
C VAL A 421 1.30 -23.02 -32.74
N ASN A 422 2.18 -23.98 -32.97
CA ASN A 422 2.55 -25.03 -32.01
C ASN A 422 1.36 -25.83 -31.45
N GLY A 423 0.33 -26.08 -32.28
CA GLY A 423 -0.89 -26.79 -31.86
C GLY A 423 -1.86 -25.94 -31.03
N VAL A 424 -1.63 -24.62 -30.94
CA VAL A 424 -2.54 -23.65 -30.34
C VAL A 424 -3.26 -22.88 -31.46
N LEU A 425 -4.58 -22.97 -31.53
CA LEU A 425 -5.41 -22.18 -32.41
C LEU A 425 -5.60 -20.77 -31.82
N LYS A 426 -5.04 -19.77 -32.48
CA LYS A 426 -5.15 -18.36 -32.12
C LYS A 426 -6.24 -17.69 -32.95
N ILE A 427 -7.21 -17.08 -32.28
CA ILE A 427 -8.36 -16.41 -32.88
C ILE A 427 -8.36 -14.97 -32.39
N TYR A 428 -8.11 -14.03 -33.30
CA TYR A 428 -8.02 -12.62 -32.98
C TYR A 428 -8.43 -11.76 -34.17
N SER A 429 -8.62 -10.47 -33.93
CA SER A 429 -8.87 -9.50 -35.00
C SER A 429 -7.67 -8.58 -35.18
N SER A 430 -7.30 -8.30 -36.43
CA SER A 430 -6.25 -7.32 -36.77
C SER A 430 -6.67 -5.88 -36.46
N ASN A 431 -7.98 -5.60 -36.41
CA ASN A 431 -8.54 -4.28 -36.11
C ASN A 431 -9.37 -4.30 -34.82
N THR A 432 -9.54 -3.13 -34.18
CA THR A 432 -10.43 -2.95 -33.03
C THR A 432 -11.87 -3.27 -33.43
N LEU A 433 -12.38 -4.40 -32.94
CA LEU A 433 -13.77 -4.81 -33.11
C LEU A 433 -14.67 -4.00 -32.17
N ILE A 434 -15.36 -2.99 -32.70
CA ILE A 434 -16.36 -2.20 -31.96
C ILE A 434 -17.78 -2.73 -32.22
N ARG A 435 -18.00 -3.32 -33.41
CA ARG A 435 -19.18 -4.07 -33.92
C ARG A 435 -18.89 -4.39 -35.42
N PRO A 436 -19.37 -5.49 -36.03
CA PRO A 436 -20.45 -6.44 -35.62
C PRO A 436 -19.97 -7.58 -34.70
N SER A 437 -20.93 -8.38 -34.20
CA SER A 437 -20.65 -9.59 -33.42
C SER A 437 -20.05 -10.69 -34.30
N VAL A 438 -18.83 -11.10 -33.99
CA VAL A 438 -18.16 -12.24 -34.66
C VAL A 438 -18.52 -13.51 -33.91
N LYS A 439 -19.04 -14.52 -34.62
CA LYS A 439 -19.27 -15.86 -34.07
C LYS A 439 -18.32 -16.85 -34.74
N VAL A 440 -17.60 -17.62 -33.94
CA VAL A 440 -16.70 -18.68 -34.39
C VAL A 440 -17.18 -20.00 -33.81
N GLN A 441 -17.42 -21.00 -34.64
CA GLN A 441 -17.78 -22.34 -34.19
C GLN A 441 -16.59 -23.27 -34.42
N ILE A 442 -16.31 -24.10 -33.41
CA ILE A 442 -15.16 -25.01 -33.42
C ILE A 442 -15.64 -26.39 -33.00
N GLY A 443 -15.45 -27.37 -33.87
CA GLY A 443 -15.65 -28.80 -33.56
C GLY A 443 -14.34 -29.44 -33.12
N LEU A 444 -14.34 -30.13 -31.99
CA LEU A 444 -13.20 -30.92 -31.49
C LEU A 444 -13.67 -31.96 -30.47
N ASP A 445 -12.89 -33.02 -30.24
CA ASP A 445 -13.22 -34.11 -29.33
C ASP A 445 -12.60 -33.96 -27.93
N SER A 446 -11.47 -33.26 -27.84
CA SER A 446 -10.78 -32.97 -26.58
C SER A 446 -9.99 -31.67 -26.63
N ILE A 447 -9.95 -30.95 -25.50
CA ILE A 447 -9.22 -29.70 -25.32
C ILE A 447 -8.34 -29.76 -24.08
N ALA A 448 -7.09 -29.33 -24.21
CA ALA A 448 -6.11 -29.32 -23.11
C ALA A 448 -5.94 -27.93 -22.49
N TYR A 449 -6.08 -26.87 -23.29
CA TYR A 449 -5.84 -25.49 -22.84
C TYR A 449 -6.79 -24.51 -23.53
N LEU A 450 -7.38 -23.60 -22.75
CA LEU A 450 -8.25 -22.54 -23.22
C LEU A 450 -7.82 -21.21 -22.59
N LYS A 451 -7.48 -20.23 -23.43
CA LYS A 451 -7.20 -18.87 -22.98
C LYS A 451 -8.20 -17.90 -23.59
N VAL A 452 -8.86 -17.12 -22.74
CA VAL A 452 -9.91 -16.17 -23.13
C VAL A 452 -9.54 -14.79 -22.63
N SER A 453 -9.42 -13.83 -23.55
CA SER A 453 -8.98 -12.47 -23.23
C SER A 453 -9.75 -11.39 -24.01
N GLY A 454 -9.58 -10.13 -23.58
CA GLY A 454 -10.26 -8.98 -24.17
C GLY A 454 -11.66 -8.81 -23.58
N ALA A 455 -12.69 -9.00 -24.40
CA ALA A 455 -14.09 -8.97 -24.02
C ALA A 455 -14.85 -10.11 -24.73
N SER A 456 -14.27 -11.30 -24.66
CA SER A 456 -14.68 -12.46 -25.47
C SER A 456 -15.62 -13.38 -24.69
N LYS A 457 -16.49 -14.09 -25.41
CA LYS A 457 -17.35 -15.13 -24.83
C LYS A 457 -16.97 -16.49 -25.39
N VAL A 458 -16.78 -17.49 -24.54
CA VAL A 458 -16.61 -18.89 -24.97
C VAL A 458 -17.71 -19.75 -24.36
N ALA A 459 -18.40 -20.54 -25.16
CA ALA A 459 -19.46 -21.43 -24.71
C ALA A 459 -19.25 -22.85 -25.22
N PHE A 460 -19.22 -23.81 -24.29
CA PHE A 460 -19.27 -25.24 -24.58
C PHE A 460 -20.73 -25.60 -24.79
N LEU A 461 -21.12 -25.87 -26.04
CA LEU A 461 -22.50 -26.21 -26.37
C LEU A 461 -22.83 -27.65 -25.94
N ASP A 462 -21.86 -28.55 -26.12
CA ASP A 462 -21.93 -29.97 -25.78
C ASP A 462 -21.06 -30.29 -24.56
N ASN A 463 -21.28 -31.46 -23.95
CA ASN A 463 -20.46 -31.92 -22.83
C ASN A 463 -19.15 -32.55 -23.32
N PHE A 464 -18.03 -32.19 -22.69
CA PHE A 464 -16.70 -32.71 -23.04
C PHE A 464 -16.17 -33.69 -22.00
N ASN A 465 -15.36 -34.65 -22.47
CA ASN A 465 -14.56 -35.53 -21.62
C ASN A 465 -13.09 -35.13 -21.75
N VAL A 466 -12.46 -34.74 -20.65
CA VAL A 466 -11.07 -34.26 -20.67
C VAL A 466 -10.27 -34.92 -19.55
N LYS A 467 -8.99 -35.22 -19.78
CA LYS A 467 -8.12 -35.67 -18.68
C LYS A 467 -7.69 -34.47 -17.85
N LYS A 468 -7.05 -33.50 -18.50
CA LYS A 468 -6.60 -32.26 -17.90
C LYS A 468 -7.01 -31.09 -18.78
N LEU A 469 -7.66 -30.10 -18.19
CA LEU A 469 -8.03 -28.87 -18.86
C LEU A 469 -7.54 -27.67 -18.05
N ASN A 470 -6.77 -26.82 -18.70
CA ASN A 470 -6.29 -25.56 -18.15
C ASN A 470 -7.07 -24.40 -18.80
N ILE A 471 -7.64 -23.51 -17.99
CA ILE A 471 -8.46 -22.39 -18.45
C ILE A 471 -7.92 -21.08 -17.85
N ASP A 472 -7.48 -20.17 -18.71
CA ASP A 472 -7.02 -18.83 -18.32
C ASP A 472 -7.98 -17.77 -18.87
N ILE A 473 -8.70 -17.08 -17.99
CA ILE A 473 -9.68 -16.03 -18.35
C ILE A 473 -9.19 -14.68 -17.84
N SER A 474 -9.14 -13.69 -18.72
CA SER A 474 -8.73 -12.33 -18.39
C SER A 474 -9.55 -11.25 -19.12
N GLY A 475 -9.47 -10.01 -18.65
CA GLY A 475 -10.16 -8.86 -19.24
C GLY A 475 -11.60 -8.72 -18.72
N ALA A 476 -12.56 -8.67 -19.64
CA ALA A 476 -14.00 -8.61 -19.38
C ALA A 476 -14.71 -9.76 -20.13
N SER A 477 -14.29 -10.99 -19.84
CA SER A 477 -14.66 -12.17 -20.63
C SER A 477 -15.64 -13.08 -19.88
N LYS A 478 -16.46 -13.84 -20.62
CA LYS A 478 -17.37 -14.85 -20.07
C LYS A 478 -17.05 -16.23 -20.64
N THR A 479 -16.95 -17.24 -19.79
CA THR A 479 -16.84 -18.65 -20.22
C THR A 479 -17.97 -19.49 -19.63
N GLU A 480 -18.64 -20.26 -20.47
CA GLU A 480 -19.68 -21.24 -20.10
C GLU A 480 -19.13 -22.65 -20.40
N LEU A 481 -18.76 -23.38 -19.36
CA LEU A 481 -18.06 -24.66 -19.42
C LEU A 481 -19.02 -25.82 -19.11
N LYS A 482 -19.04 -26.83 -19.99
CA LYS A 482 -19.84 -28.04 -19.83
C LYS A 482 -18.98 -29.30 -19.94
N LEU A 483 -18.87 -30.04 -18.84
CA LEU A 483 -18.03 -31.23 -18.75
C LEU A 483 -18.86 -32.46 -18.36
N ASN A 484 -18.65 -33.58 -19.04
CA ASN A 484 -19.14 -34.88 -18.59
C ASN A 484 -18.19 -35.46 -17.52
N SER A 485 -16.88 -35.32 -17.72
CA SER A 485 -15.85 -35.78 -16.78
C SER A 485 -14.53 -35.05 -17.02
N ALA A 486 -13.87 -34.63 -15.93
CA ALA A 486 -12.50 -34.12 -15.93
C ALA A 486 -11.67 -34.72 -14.79
N GLN A 487 -10.45 -35.21 -15.04
CA GLN A 487 -9.59 -35.64 -13.93
C GLN A 487 -8.98 -34.44 -13.20
N LYS A 488 -8.55 -33.41 -13.94
CA LYS A 488 -8.00 -32.19 -13.37
C LYS A 488 -8.44 -30.96 -14.16
N LEU A 489 -9.04 -30.01 -13.46
CA LEU A 489 -9.46 -28.72 -14.00
C LEU A 489 -8.68 -27.62 -13.29
N ASP A 490 -7.82 -26.92 -14.03
CA ASP A 490 -7.02 -25.79 -13.53
C ASP A 490 -7.58 -24.51 -14.14
N VAL A 491 -8.05 -23.60 -13.32
CA VAL A 491 -8.77 -22.40 -13.72
C VAL A 491 -8.13 -21.18 -13.11
N LYS A 492 -7.76 -20.21 -13.95
CA LYS A 492 -7.34 -18.88 -13.54
C LYS A 492 -8.31 -17.86 -14.10
N VAL A 493 -8.88 -17.04 -13.22
CA VAL A 493 -9.80 -15.96 -13.59
C VAL A 493 -9.24 -14.63 -13.10
N SER A 494 -9.16 -13.65 -13.98
CA SER A 494 -8.62 -12.32 -13.67
C SER A 494 -9.44 -11.20 -14.31
N GLY A 495 -9.37 -10.01 -13.72
CA GLY A 495 -10.07 -8.82 -14.22
C GLY A 495 -11.55 -8.78 -13.83
N ALA A 496 -12.42 -8.39 -14.76
CA ALA A 496 -13.89 -8.33 -14.62
C ALA A 496 -14.55 -9.48 -15.39
N SER A 497 -14.11 -10.71 -15.09
CA SER A 497 -14.47 -11.91 -15.86
C SER A 497 -15.44 -12.81 -15.11
N LYS A 498 -16.24 -13.58 -15.86
CA LYS A 498 -17.17 -14.57 -15.32
C LYS A 498 -16.92 -15.98 -15.87
N LEU A 499 -16.91 -16.97 -14.99
CA LEU A 499 -16.95 -18.39 -15.36
C LEU A 499 -18.25 -19.01 -14.84
N GLU A 500 -18.94 -19.77 -15.69
CA GLU A 500 -20.04 -20.66 -15.32
C GLU A 500 -19.62 -22.08 -15.70
N ALA A 501 -19.56 -22.99 -14.73
CA ALA A 501 -19.09 -24.36 -14.94
C ALA A 501 -20.11 -25.37 -14.42
N GLN A 502 -20.41 -26.37 -15.24
CA GLN A 502 -21.31 -27.47 -14.91
C GLN A 502 -20.68 -28.82 -15.31
N GLY A 503 -20.96 -29.87 -14.53
CA GLY A 503 -20.47 -31.21 -14.84
C GLY A 503 -19.88 -31.98 -13.66
N VAL A 504 -18.87 -32.80 -13.96
CA VAL A 504 -18.12 -33.59 -12.97
C VAL A 504 -16.61 -33.42 -13.18
N ALA A 505 -15.86 -33.18 -12.11
CA ALA A 505 -14.40 -33.20 -12.11
C ALA A 505 -13.83 -33.88 -10.85
N ASP A 506 -12.69 -34.56 -10.94
CA ASP A 506 -12.05 -35.12 -9.74
C ASP A 506 -11.36 -34.03 -8.92
N THR A 507 -10.56 -33.17 -9.57
CA THR A 507 -9.85 -32.06 -8.92
C THR A 507 -10.09 -30.73 -9.61
N LEU A 508 -10.49 -29.72 -8.84
CA LEU A 508 -10.58 -28.32 -9.26
C LEU A 508 -9.49 -27.50 -8.56
N LEU A 509 -8.64 -26.82 -9.34
CA LEU A 509 -7.73 -25.78 -8.86
C LEU A 509 -8.24 -24.46 -9.40
N LEU A 510 -8.71 -23.57 -8.53
CA LEU A 510 -9.30 -22.29 -8.90
C LEU A 510 -8.50 -21.14 -8.30
N ASN A 511 -7.93 -20.30 -9.16
CA ASN A 511 -7.30 -19.05 -8.78
C ASN A 511 -8.08 -17.89 -9.36
N SER A 512 -8.62 -16.99 -8.54
CA SER A 512 -9.40 -15.86 -9.03
C SER A 512 -9.00 -14.54 -8.36
N THR A 513 -8.76 -13.52 -9.19
CA THR A 513 -8.17 -12.23 -8.78
C THR A 513 -8.91 -11.05 -9.43
N GLY A 514 -9.06 -9.94 -8.69
CA GLY A 514 -9.71 -8.72 -9.20
C GLY A 514 -11.20 -8.66 -8.86
N ALA A 515 -12.06 -8.42 -9.86
CA ALA A 515 -13.51 -8.28 -9.71
C ALA A 515 -14.24 -9.38 -10.51
N SER A 516 -13.85 -10.63 -10.26
CA SER A 516 -14.28 -11.82 -10.99
C SER A 516 -15.33 -12.64 -10.24
N LYS A 517 -16.19 -13.32 -10.99
CA LYS A 517 -17.22 -14.23 -10.44
C LYS A 517 -17.10 -15.63 -11.05
N VAL A 518 -17.15 -16.66 -10.22
CA VAL A 518 -17.06 -18.07 -10.63
C VAL A 518 -18.26 -18.83 -10.09
N ASP A 519 -19.13 -19.29 -10.98
CA ASP A 519 -20.33 -20.06 -10.65
C ASP A 519 -20.07 -21.52 -11.03
N ALA A 520 -19.71 -22.34 -10.04
CA ALA A 520 -19.36 -23.75 -10.22
C ALA A 520 -20.11 -24.66 -9.21
N ASP A 521 -21.29 -24.24 -8.75
CA ASP A 521 -22.17 -25.04 -7.90
C ASP A 521 -22.72 -26.28 -8.65
N ASP A 522 -22.97 -26.14 -9.95
CA ASP A 522 -23.37 -27.25 -10.83
C ASP A 522 -22.19 -28.14 -11.28
N LEU A 523 -20.95 -27.83 -10.86
CA LEU A 523 -19.75 -28.63 -11.13
C LEU A 523 -19.40 -29.47 -9.91
N ARG A 524 -19.76 -30.75 -9.94
CA ARG A 524 -19.45 -31.68 -8.85
C ARG A 524 -17.97 -32.04 -8.82
N THR A 525 -17.29 -31.67 -7.73
CA THR A 525 -15.87 -31.98 -7.52
C THR A 525 -15.63 -32.91 -6.33
N LYS A 526 -14.57 -33.74 -6.40
CA LYS A 526 -14.10 -34.49 -5.21
C LYS A 526 -13.21 -33.60 -4.36
N VAL A 527 -12.19 -33.02 -4.99
CA VAL A 527 -11.22 -32.13 -4.34
C VAL A 527 -11.25 -30.76 -4.98
N SER A 528 -11.38 -29.71 -4.17
CA SER A 528 -11.32 -28.32 -4.62
C SER A 528 -10.28 -27.53 -3.83
N VAL A 529 -9.35 -26.89 -4.54
CA VAL A 529 -8.42 -25.90 -4.00
C VAL A 529 -8.76 -24.55 -4.61
N VAL A 530 -9.16 -23.59 -3.78
CA VAL A 530 -9.69 -22.30 -4.23
C VAL A 530 -8.93 -21.15 -3.57
N ASP A 531 -8.27 -20.35 -4.38
CA ASP A 531 -7.54 -19.15 -3.98
C ASP A 531 -8.21 -17.89 -4.55
N LEU A 532 -8.75 -17.03 -3.68
CA LEU A 532 -9.44 -15.79 -4.04
C LEU A 532 -8.74 -14.55 -3.45
N SER A 533 -8.60 -13.51 -4.26
CA SER A 533 -8.10 -12.19 -3.81
C SER A 533 -8.81 -11.02 -4.49
N GLY A 534 -8.75 -9.84 -3.84
CA GLY A 534 -9.37 -8.61 -4.35
C GLY A 534 -10.82 -8.45 -3.93
N ALA A 535 -11.74 -8.50 -4.90
CA ALA A 535 -13.19 -8.39 -4.75
C ALA A 535 -13.89 -9.48 -5.59
N SER A 536 -13.50 -10.74 -5.38
CA SER A 536 -13.97 -11.89 -6.17
C SER A 536 -14.99 -12.75 -5.43
N SER A 537 -15.85 -13.45 -6.16
CA SER A 537 -16.77 -14.45 -5.59
C SER A 537 -16.69 -15.80 -6.30
N ALA A 538 -16.78 -16.89 -5.55
CA ALA A 538 -16.82 -18.25 -6.10
C ALA A 538 -17.84 -19.13 -5.37
N ASP A 539 -18.67 -19.82 -6.15
CA ASP A 539 -19.62 -20.82 -5.67
C ASP A 539 -19.12 -22.18 -6.17
N VAL A 540 -18.86 -23.14 -5.27
CA VAL A 540 -18.22 -24.42 -5.61
C VAL A 540 -18.87 -25.61 -4.91
N HIS A 541 -19.04 -26.72 -5.62
CA HIS A 541 -19.57 -27.97 -5.06
C HIS A 541 -18.48 -29.02 -4.85
N THR A 542 -18.21 -29.41 -3.60
CA THR A 542 -17.10 -30.31 -3.24
C THR A 542 -17.54 -31.40 -2.26
N THR A 543 -17.14 -32.65 -2.51
CA THR A 543 -17.62 -33.84 -1.76
C THR A 543 -16.59 -34.48 -0.84
N GLU A 544 -15.28 -34.44 -1.13
CA GLU A 544 -14.25 -35.10 -0.32
C GLU A 544 -13.40 -34.09 0.46
N GLU A 545 -12.70 -33.20 -0.23
CA GLU A 545 -11.73 -32.28 0.38
C GLU A 545 -11.81 -30.87 -0.22
N PHE A 546 -11.99 -29.87 0.64
CA PHE A 546 -11.98 -28.46 0.26
C PHE A 546 -10.85 -27.71 0.98
N GLN A 547 -10.04 -27.01 0.19
CA GLN A 547 -9.01 -26.08 0.66
C GLN A 547 -9.28 -24.69 0.10
N GLY A 548 -9.53 -23.70 0.96
CA GLY A 548 -9.81 -22.32 0.56
C GLY A 548 -8.83 -21.32 1.18
N SER A 549 -8.25 -20.45 0.34
CA SER A 549 -7.49 -19.27 0.77
C SER A 549 -8.16 -18.00 0.22
N VAL A 550 -8.62 -17.11 1.11
CA VAL A 550 -9.42 -15.94 0.70
C VAL A 550 -8.89 -14.67 1.36
N SER A 551 -8.73 -13.61 0.57
CA SER A 551 -8.27 -12.31 1.03
C SER A 551 -9.06 -11.15 0.43
N GLY A 552 -9.00 -9.98 1.07
CA GLY A 552 -9.63 -8.74 0.59
C GLY A 552 -11.12 -8.65 0.93
N ALA A 553 -11.94 -8.35 -0.08
CA ALA A 553 -13.40 -8.28 -0.03
C ALA A 553 -14.04 -9.43 -0.83
N SER A 554 -13.51 -10.64 -0.66
CA SER A 554 -13.89 -11.82 -1.46
C SER A 554 -14.75 -12.82 -0.67
N ARG A 555 -15.59 -13.60 -1.36
CA ARG A 555 -16.46 -14.63 -0.75
C ARG A 555 -16.37 -15.96 -1.49
N ILE A 556 -16.34 -17.06 -0.73
CA ILE A 556 -16.60 -18.41 -1.24
C ILE A 556 -17.87 -18.99 -0.61
N GLU A 557 -18.73 -19.58 -1.41
CA GLU A 557 -19.84 -20.43 -0.97
C GLU A 557 -19.56 -21.87 -1.42
N VAL A 558 -19.54 -22.81 -0.46
CA VAL A 558 -19.18 -24.21 -0.68
C VAL A 558 -20.40 -25.10 -0.39
N SER A 559 -20.84 -25.84 -1.40
CA SER A 559 -21.89 -26.87 -1.29
C SER A 559 -21.30 -28.28 -1.37
N GLY A 560 -22.08 -29.31 -1.01
CA GLY A 560 -21.68 -30.73 -1.15
C GLY A 560 -21.08 -31.38 0.10
N ASN A 561 -20.98 -30.64 1.20
CA ASN A 561 -20.53 -31.12 2.52
C ASN A 561 -19.22 -31.95 2.49
N PRO A 562 -18.07 -31.32 2.21
CA PRO A 562 -16.79 -32.02 2.11
C PRO A 562 -16.32 -32.56 3.47
N ALA A 563 -15.80 -33.78 3.47
CA ALA A 563 -15.31 -34.48 4.66
C ALA A 563 -14.08 -33.81 5.30
N LYS A 564 -13.21 -33.18 4.50
CA LYS A 564 -12.06 -32.42 4.96
C LYS A 564 -12.18 -30.96 4.53
N ARG A 565 -11.94 -30.04 5.47
CA ARG A 565 -12.07 -28.59 5.27
C ARG A 565 -10.80 -27.90 5.79
N SER A 566 -10.12 -27.14 4.94
CA SER A 566 -8.95 -26.32 5.29
C SER A 566 -9.17 -24.89 4.82
N ASN A 567 -9.29 -23.94 5.75
CA ASN A 567 -9.67 -22.57 5.44
C ASN A 567 -8.63 -21.58 5.95
N SER A 568 -8.24 -20.64 5.10
CA SER A 568 -7.42 -19.47 5.43
C SER A 568 -8.15 -18.22 4.95
N THR A 569 -8.46 -17.31 5.87
CA THR A 569 -9.14 -16.05 5.54
C THR A 569 -8.35 -14.87 6.11
N SER A 570 -8.31 -13.77 5.35
CA SER A 570 -7.73 -12.50 5.80
C SER A 570 -8.53 -11.29 5.31
N GLY A 571 -8.49 -10.18 6.05
CA GLY A 571 -9.27 -8.98 5.73
C GLY A 571 -10.78 -9.15 5.97
N GLY A 572 -11.60 -8.61 5.08
CA GLY A 572 -13.08 -8.69 5.12
C GLY A 572 -13.68 -9.87 4.36
N SER A 573 -12.91 -10.96 4.21
CA SER A 573 -13.30 -12.12 3.42
C SER A 573 -14.17 -13.12 4.20
N SER A 574 -14.92 -13.97 3.48
CA SER A 574 -15.75 -15.01 4.10
C SER A 574 -15.79 -16.30 3.28
N ILE A 575 -15.79 -17.44 3.98
CA ILE A 575 -16.06 -18.77 3.41
C ILE A 575 -17.31 -19.29 4.12
N ARG A 576 -18.33 -19.67 3.36
CA ARG A 576 -19.57 -20.25 3.87
C ARG A 576 -19.76 -21.65 3.33
N TYR A 577 -20.32 -22.51 4.18
CA TYR A 577 -20.71 -23.86 3.82
C TYR A 577 -22.23 -23.90 3.83
N ASP A 578 -22.81 -24.39 2.74
CA ASP A 578 -24.23 -24.70 2.67
C ASP A 578 -24.37 -26.18 3.07
N ASP A 579 -24.80 -26.39 4.33
CA ASP A 579 -24.91 -27.70 4.97
C ASP A 579 -26.27 -28.37 4.73
#